data_AF-A0A960TZC5-F1
#
_entry.id   AF-A0A960TZC5-F1
#
_cell.length_a   1.000
_cell.length_b   1.000
_cell.length_c   1.000
_cell.angle_alpha   90.00
_cell.angle_beta   90.00
_cell.angle_gamma   90.00
#
_symmetry.space_group_name_H-M   'P 1'
#
loop_
_entity.id
_entity.type
_entity.pdbx_description
1 polymer ?
#
loop_
_entity_poly.entity_id
_entity_poly.type
_entity_poly.pdbx_seq_one_letter_code
_entity_poly.pdbx_strand_id
1 'polypeptide(L)'
;MRHYVLAAALLLVLAALAGWTPLQLACNPGDDDDDDDDDGYDFTVISLPDTQIYAQKYPEIFTDQIEWIVENAEAENIVFVTHLGDVINNVDQPYQWANARAAMDLLDEAEIPYGVCVGNHDIQDFGTGKTAQGCSIDPVEPCTGLEFLKYFSPTRWSDKEWFGGHSPTALSSYQIFEYAGMQFIFLHLMVDAGPDEIEWADSVLDSYPDAAVAVSTHRYLFDFRMDRKMGYPFSLLNSRRVDWMISTLIQPLYYNEGQHAENIFQNFIMQHPQIYMVQSGHFDAEYYQVSKNIFGYPVHEMLVDFQGLPPNGGNGYLRIMRYDLDKGRIDIRTYSPTLDHTLENGENCDFSMELLKEHFEQNREIIELIANIEEVEAQIEYWTMDEEGMTEFCSILHDGGQRDSQFGFNIDFADYQVN
;
A
#
# COMPACT_ATOMS: atom_id res chain seq x y z
N MET A 1 10.62 -61.25 -44.46
CA MET A 1 11.69 -60.69 -43.63
C MET A 1 11.70 -61.45 -42.30
N ARG A 2 12.90 -61.85 -41.85
CA ARG A 2 13.26 -62.78 -40.76
C ARG A 2 12.47 -62.54 -39.44
N HIS A 3 11.79 -63.56 -38.85
CA HIS A 3 12.25 -64.52 -37.80
C HIS A 3 12.59 -63.82 -36.46
N TYR A 4 12.23 -64.23 -35.22
CA TYR A 4 11.52 -65.32 -34.51
C TYR A 4 11.85 -65.04 -33.00
N VAL A 5 11.03 -65.15 -31.94
CA VAL A 5 10.56 -66.34 -31.20
C VAL A 5 10.20 -65.90 -29.74
N LEU A 6 9.05 -66.40 -29.23
CA LEU A 6 8.64 -66.88 -27.86
C LEU A 6 9.22 -66.24 -26.56
N ALA A 7 8.60 -66.25 -25.36
CA ALA A 7 7.41 -66.87 -24.75
C ALA A 7 7.19 -66.17 -23.38
N ALA A 8 5.94 -65.85 -23.00
CA ALA A 8 5.12 -66.48 -21.93
C ALA A 8 5.73 -66.57 -20.50
N ALA A 9 5.06 -65.96 -19.50
CA ALA A 9 4.26 -66.65 -18.47
C ALA A 9 3.90 -65.73 -17.27
N LEU A 10 2.83 -66.11 -16.58
CA LEU A 10 1.99 -65.34 -15.64
C LEU A 10 2.25 -65.76 -14.16
N LEU A 11 1.84 -64.90 -13.21
CA LEU A 11 1.27 -65.16 -11.85
C LEU A 11 2.10 -64.90 -10.55
N LEU A 12 1.51 -63.98 -9.75
CA LEU A 12 1.14 -64.01 -8.30
C LEU A 12 2.18 -63.92 -7.15
N VAL A 13 2.16 -62.73 -6.51
CA VAL A 13 1.98 -62.37 -5.07
C VAL A 13 2.25 -63.43 -3.97
N LEU A 14 3.21 -63.16 -3.07
CA LEU A 14 3.02 -62.90 -1.61
C LEU A 14 4.34 -62.60 -0.86
N ALA A 15 4.20 -61.92 0.28
CA ALA A 15 5.19 -61.17 1.05
C ALA A 15 6.29 -61.97 1.77
N ALA A 16 7.43 -61.31 2.03
CA ALA A 16 8.15 -61.37 3.31
C ALA A 16 9.16 -60.22 3.48
N LEU A 17 8.88 -59.40 4.51
CA LEU A 17 9.72 -58.52 5.33
C LEU A 17 11.26 -58.63 5.19
N ALA A 18 11.94 -57.50 4.97
CA ALA A 18 13.12 -57.05 5.73
C ALA A 18 13.66 -55.68 5.24
N GLY A 19 13.37 -54.64 6.03
CA GLY A 19 14.32 -53.60 6.47
C GLY A 19 15.06 -52.76 5.44
N TRP A 20 14.45 -51.66 4.99
CA TRP A 20 15.18 -50.47 4.51
C TRP A 20 14.80 -49.29 5.43
N THR A 21 15.71 -48.89 6.30
CA THR A 21 15.61 -47.67 7.11
C THR A 21 16.21 -46.50 6.32
N PRO A 22 15.48 -45.40 6.05
CA PRO A 22 16.10 -44.16 5.59
C PRO A 22 16.82 -43.47 6.76
N LEU A 23 17.95 -42.82 6.44
CA LEU A 23 18.76 -42.01 7.34
C LEU A 23 17.88 -41.05 8.18
N GLN A 24 17.88 -41.25 9.50
CA GLN A 24 17.56 -40.20 10.46
C GLN A 24 18.83 -39.36 10.64
N LEU A 25 18.77 -38.10 10.21
CA LEU A 25 19.73 -37.10 10.66
C LEU A 25 19.34 -36.78 12.11
N ALA A 26 20.14 -37.27 13.05
CA ALA A 26 19.94 -37.04 14.46
C ALA A 26 20.26 -35.57 14.79
N CYS A 27 19.28 -34.87 15.34
CA CYS A 27 19.49 -33.64 16.08
C CYS A 27 20.25 -33.99 17.37
N ASN A 28 21.37 -33.32 17.64
CA ASN A 28 22.00 -33.32 18.96
C ASN A 28 21.86 -31.90 19.52
N PRO A 29 21.25 -31.71 20.70
CA PRO A 29 21.18 -30.41 21.35
C PRO A 29 22.51 -30.16 22.05
N GLY A 30 23.17 -29.06 21.71
CA GLY A 30 24.33 -28.54 22.42
C GLY A 30 24.04 -27.09 22.73
N ASP A 31 23.96 -26.79 24.02
CA ASP A 31 23.83 -25.45 24.60
C ASP A 31 24.95 -24.54 24.06
N ASP A 32 24.55 -23.44 23.44
CA ASP A 32 25.30 -22.18 23.44
C ASP A 32 24.26 -21.10 23.75
N ASP A 33 24.36 -20.53 24.95
CA ASP A 33 23.60 -19.39 25.42
C ASP A 33 24.06 -18.15 24.63
N ASP A 34 23.29 -17.76 23.60
CA ASP A 34 23.26 -16.40 23.06
C ASP A 34 21.78 -16.06 22.83
N ASP A 35 21.18 -15.38 23.82
CA ASP A 35 19.87 -14.72 23.70
C ASP A 35 20.02 -13.49 22.79
N ASP A 36 20.15 -13.70 21.48
CA ASP A 36 19.86 -12.65 20.48
C ASP A 36 18.49 -12.98 19.87
N ASP A 37 17.49 -12.19 20.27
CA ASP A 37 16.14 -12.12 19.69
C ASP A 37 16.16 -11.55 18.25
N ASP A 38 17.14 -11.93 17.43
CA ASP A 38 17.22 -11.50 16.04
C ASP A 38 16.31 -12.41 15.20
N ASP A 39 15.13 -11.89 14.86
CA ASP A 39 14.20 -12.54 13.94
C ASP A 39 14.70 -12.56 12.48
N GLY A 40 15.92 -12.06 12.25
CA GLY A 40 16.66 -12.12 11.00
C GLY A 40 16.31 -11.00 10.03
N TYR A 41 15.62 -9.95 10.49
CA TYR A 41 15.30 -8.75 9.72
C TYR A 41 16.26 -7.60 10.06
N ASP A 42 16.69 -6.88 9.03
CA ASP A 42 17.59 -5.74 9.14
C ASP A 42 16.92 -4.53 9.76
N PHE A 43 15.69 -4.21 9.34
CA PHE A 43 14.90 -3.10 9.88
C PHE A 43 13.42 -3.21 9.48
N THR A 44 12.59 -2.44 10.18
CA THR A 44 11.15 -2.36 9.94
C THR A 44 10.72 -0.95 9.55
N VAL A 45 9.79 -0.87 8.60
CA VAL A 45 9.08 0.35 8.23
C VAL A 45 7.59 0.15 8.45
N ILE A 46 6.95 1.15 9.05
CA ILE A 46 5.50 1.14 9.28
C ILE A 46 4.80 2.01 8.25
N SER A 47 3.75 1.49 7.62
CA SER A 47 2.84 2.25 6.76
C SER A 47 1.54 2.54 7.51
N LEU A 48 1.25 3.82 7.72
CA LEU A 48 0.02 4.32 8.33
C LEU A 48 -0.93 4.79 7.21
N PRO A 49 -2.03 4.07 6.97
CA PRO A 49 -3.03 4.49 5.99
C PRO A 49 -3.95 5.58 6.54
N ASP A 50 -4.91 5.99 5.73
CA ASP A 50 -6.06 6.87 5.97
C ASP A 50 -6.58 6.92 7.42
N THR A 51 -6.04 7.85 8.23
CA THR A 51 -6.38 7.99 9.66
C THR A 51 -7.54 8.95 9.92
N GLN A 52 -8.14 9.51 8.87
CA GLN A 52 -9.12 10.59 8.96
C GLN A 52 -10.31 10.32 9.89
N ILE A 53 -10.79 9.07 9.91
CA ILE A 53 -11.93 8.69 10.74
C ILE A 53 -11.51 8.59 12.22
N TYR A 54 -10.28 8.19 12.51
CA TYR A 54 -9.74 8.21 13.87
C TYR A 54 -9.58 9.65 14.36
N ALA A 55 -8.97 10.53 13.55
CA ALA A 55 -8.86 11.95 13.88
C ALA A 55 -10.24 12.60 14.11
N GLN A 56 -11.27 12.19 13.35
CA GLN A 56 -12.64 12.69 13.49
C GLN A 56 -13.39 12.15 14.71
N LYS A 57 -13.32 10.85 14.98
CA LYS A 57 -14.27 10.17 15.89
C LYS A 57 -13.63 9.27 16.93
N TYR A 58 -12.46 8.70 16.65
CA TYR A 58 -11.80 7.68 17.48
C TYR A 58 -10.34 8.05 17.74
N PRO A 59 -10.06 9.22 18.35
CA PRO A 59 -8.69 9.68 18.59
C PRO A 59 -7.87 8.72 19.45
N GLU A 60 -8.52 7.91 20.29
CA GLU A 60 -7.91 6.83 21.04
C GLU A 60 -7.29 5.77 20.12
N ILE A 61 -7.95 5.39 19.02
CA ILE A 61 -7.42 4.40 18.07
C ILE A 61 -6.19 4.96 17.34
N PHE A 62 -6.22 6.25 16.98
CA PHE A 62 -5.04 6.91 16.40
C PHE A 62 -3.88 6.90 17.41
N THR A 63 -4.17 7.20 18.66
CA THR A 63 -3.17 7.21 19.73
C THR A 63 -2.59 5.81 19.95
N ASP A 64 -3.43 4.77 20.03
CA ASP A 64 -3.02 3.37 20.18
C ASP A 64 -2.06 2.94 19.05
N GLN A 65 -2.33 3.35 17.80
CA GLN A 65 -1.44 3.05 16.68
C GLN A 65 -0.03 3.60 16.92
N ILE A 66 0.06 4.87 17.31
CA ILE A 66 1.36 5.53 17.49
C ILE A 66 2.05 5.07 18.77
N GLU A 67 1.32 4.89 19.87
CA GLU A 67 1.87 4.35 21.12
C GLU A 67 2.48 2.96 20.89
N TRP A 68 1.79 2.08 20.17
CA TRP A 68 2.34 0.77 19.84
C TRP A 68 3.61 0.86 19.01
N ILE A 69 3.68 1.76 18.03
CA ILE A 69 4.92 1.99 17.25
C ILE A 69 6.06 2.41 18.18
N VAL A 70 5.82 3.37 19.08
CA VAL A 70 6.82 3.87 20.02
C VAL A 70 7.28 2.76 20.98
N GLU A 71 6.34 1.99 21.54
CA GLU A 71 6.63 0.91 22.49
C GLU A 71 7.40 -0.26 21.86
N ASN A 72 7.21 -0.51 20.56
CA ASN A 72 7.84 -1.62 19.85
C ASN A 72 9.03 -1.19 18.98
N ALA A 73 9.39 0.10 18.95
CA ALA A 73 10.41 0.62 18.04
C ALA A 73 11.76 -0.08 18.18
N GLU A 74 12.21 -0.35 19.42
CA GLU A 74 13.47 -1.06 19.67
C GLU A 74 13.36 -2.54 19.33
N ALA A 75 12.30 -3.22 19.80
CA ALA A 75 12.12 -4.67 19.62
C ALA A 75 11.88 -5.09 18.16
N GLU A 76 11.24 -4.24 17.37
CA GLU A 76 10.93 -4.47 15.96
C GLU A 76 11.94 -3.78 15.02
N ASN A 77 12.94 -3.08 15.57
CA ASN A 77 13.84 -2.20 14.85
C ASN A 77 13.12 -1.29 13.84
N ILE A 78 12.11 -0.55 14.32
CA ILE A 78 11.33 0.38 13.50
C ILE A 78 12.17 1.63 13.23
N VAL A 79 12.65 1.76 12.00
CA VAL A 79 13.53 2.86 11.59
C VAL A 79 12.78 4.01 10.92
N PHE A 80 11.56 3.76 10.42
CA PHE A 80 10.78 4.76 9.70
C PHE A 80 9.27 4.50 9.74
N VAL A 81 8.48 5.58 9.76
CA VAL A 81 7.02 5.55 9.60
C VAL A 81 6.61 6.41 8.40
N THR A 82 5.85 5.84 7.46
CA THR A 82 5.28 6.56 6.32
C THR A 82 3.76 6.66 6.47
N HIS A 83 3.21 7.88 6.44
CA HIS A 83 1.76 8.10 6.43
C HIS A 83 1.29 8.35 5.00
N LEU A 84 0.20 7.69 4.58
CA LEU A 84 -0.27 7.64 3.19
C LEU A 84 -1.28 8.75 2.80
N GLY A 85 -1.40 9.80 3.61
CA GLY A 85 -2.40 10.87 3.41
C GLY A 85 -3.71 10.67 4.15
N ASP A 86 -4.58 11.67 4.00
CA ASP A 86 -5.83 11.85 4.72
C ASP A 86 -5.68 11.68 6.23
N VAL A 87 -4.90 12.60 6.80
CA VAL A 87 -4.67 12.67 8.24
C VAL A 87 -5.95 13.09 8.99
N ILE A 88 -6.80 13.89 8.35
CA ILE A 88 -8.08 14.36 8.88
C ILE A 88 -9.22 14.13 7.91
N ASN A 89 -10.48 14.18 8.38
CA ASN A 89 -11.64 13.98 7.52
C ASN A 89 -12.21 15.30 6.99
N ASN A 90 -12.02 16.41 7.68
CA ASN A 90 -12.55 17.70 7.27
C ASN A 90 -11.55 18.79 7.62
N VAL A 91 -11.00 19.43 6.60
CA VAL A 91 -9.97 20.48 6.73
C VAL A 91 -10.39 21.62 7.66
N ASP A 92 -11.69 21.94 7.70
CA ASP A 92 -12.28 23.06 8.42
C ASP A 92 -12.59 22.76 9.90
N GLN A 93 -12.20 21.58 10.39
CA GLN A 93 -12.45 21.13 11.77
C GLN A 93 -11.15 21.10 12.60
N PRO A 94 -10.83 22.17 13.35
CA PRO A 94 -9.58 22.28 14.11
C PRO A 94 -9.33 21.15 15.11
N TYR A 95 -10.39 20.54 15.66
CA TYR A 95 -10.22 19.45 16.63
C TYR A 95 -9.64 18.18 15.98
N GLN A 96 -9.88 17.94 14.69
CA GLN A 96 -9.34 16.77 13.98
C GLN A 96 -7.83 16.91 13.84
N TRP A 97 -7.37 18.10 13.45
CA TRP A 97 -5.94 18.44 13.42
C TRP A 97 -5.29 18.32 14.79
N ALA A 98 -5.97 18.78 15.86
CA ALA A 98 -5.47 18.67 17.22
C ALA A 98 -5.34 17.20 17.67
N ASN A 99 -6.32 16.35 17.34
CA ASN A 99 -6.28 14.91 17.63
C ASN A 99 -5.14 14.23 16.88
N ALA A 100 -5.00 14.50 15.58
CA ALA A 100 -3.93 13.93 14.76
C ALA A 100 -2.54 14.36 15.25
N ARG A 101 -2.37 15.63 15.64
CA ARG A 101 -1.12 16.10 16.24
C ARG A 101 -0.83 15.46 17.59
N ALA A 102 -1.84 15.30 18.44
CA ALA A 102 -1.64 14.65 19.74
C ALA A 102 -1.11 13.21 19.59
N ALA A 103 -1.58 12.47 18.58
CA ALA A 103 -1.05 11.14 18.29
C ALA A 103 0.35 11.19 17.63
N MET A 104 0.50 11.94 16.54
CA MET A 104 1.75 11.96 15.76
C MET A 104 2.94 12.60 16.49
N ASP A 105 2.68 13.53 17.43
CA ASP A 105 3.74 14.17 18.24
C ASP A 105 4.45 13.15 19.14
N LEU A 106 3.86 11.98 19.42
CA LEU A 106 4.53 10.89 20.12
C LEU A 106 5.74 10.34 19.34
N LEU A 107 5.70 10.35 18.01
CA LEU A 107 6.86 9.99 17.18
C LEU A 107 7.98 11.05 17.30
N ASP A 108 7.60 12.34 17.35
CA ASP A 108 8.56 13.42 17.57
C ASP A 108 9.22 13.32 18.96
N GLU A 109 8.45 12.99 20.00
CA GLU A 109 8.94 12.78 21.37
C GLU A 109 9.86 11.56 21.51
N ALA A 110 9.57 10.48 20.77
CA ALA A 110 10.37 9.26 20.72
C ALA A 110 11.56 9.35 19.74
N GLU A 111 11.70 10.45 19.02
CA GLU A 111 12.70 10.66 17.96
C GLU A 111 12.65 9.61 16.82
N ILE A 112 11.48 9.05 16.54
CA ILE A 112 11.28 8.09 15.44
C ILE A 112 11.10 8.87 14.13
N PRO A 113 11.93 8.61 13.09
CA PRO A 113 11.78 9.26 11.79
C PRO A 113 10.44 8.95 11.13
N TYR A 114 9.79 9.96 10.56
CA TYR A 114 8.55 9.77 9.82
C TYR A 114 8.33 10.79 8.70
N GLY A 115 7.48 10.43 7.75
CA GLY A 115 7.01 11.29 6.67
C GLY A 115 5.50 11.23 6.51
N VAL A 116 4.91 12.29 5.98
CA VAL A 116 3.46 12.42 5.82
C VAL A 116 3.15 12.81 4.37
N CYS A 117 2.53 11.90 3.63
CA CYS A 117 1.87 12.20 2.37
C CYS A 117 0.63 13.06 2.63
N VAL A 118 0.30 13.94 1.70
CA VAL A 118 -0.91 14.79 1.76
C VAL A 118 -2.04 14.11 1.00
N GLY A 119 -3.16 13.84 1.65
CA GLY A 119 -4.36 13.31 1.01
C GLY A 119 -5.33 14.39 0.54
N ASN A 120 -6.45 13.98 -0.05
CA ASN A 120 -7.44 14.94 -0.54
C ASN A 120 -8.23 15.62 0.60
N HIS A 121 -8.54 14.93 1.68
CA HIS A 121 -9.23 15.53 2.82
C HIS A 121 -8.37 16.59 3.52
N ASP A 122 -7.05 16.47 3.43
CA ASP A 122 -6.08 17.42 4.00
C ASP A 122 -6.03 18.76 3.23
N ILE A 123 -6.55 18.79 1.99
CA ILE A 123 -6.52 19.97 1.11
C ILE A 123 -7.90 20.42 0.61
N GLN A 124 -8.97 19.66 0.87
CA GLN A 124 -10.33 19.93 0.39
C GLN A 124 -11.22 20.63 1.45
N ASP A 125 -11.83 21.76 1.08
CA ASP A 125 -12.83 22.47 1.91
C ASP A 125 -14.26 21.93 1.67
N PHE A 126 -14.79 21.18 2.65
CA PHE A 126 -16.15 20.64 2.61
C PHE A 126 -17.27 21.68 2.88
N GLY A 127 -16.94 22.94 3.18
CA GLY A 127 -17.92 23.96 3.59
C GLY A 127 -18.57 24.76 2.46
N THR A 128 -17.94 24.86 1.28
CA THR A 128 -18.40 25.78 0.22
C THR A 128 -19.01 25.11 -1.00
N GLY A 129 -19.03 23.77 -1.07
CA GLY A 129 -19.38 23.06 -2.30
C GLY A 129 -18.45 23.37 -3.47
N LYS A 130 -17.30 24.00 -3.20
CA LYS A 130 -16.20 24.03 -4.14
C LYS A 130 -15.54 22.67 -4.01
N THR A 131 -15.86 21.76 -4.93
CA THR A 131 -14.83 20.80 -5.34
C THR A 131 -13.56 21.60 -5.58
N ALA A 132 -12.39 21.04 -5.32
CA ALA A 132 -11.14 21.75 -5.60
C ALA A 132 -10.90 22.03 -7.11
N GLN A 133 -11.96 21.89 -7.92
CA GLN A 133 -12.25 22.56 -9.19
C GLN A 133 -12.30 24.09 -8.99
N GLY A 134 -11.12 24.68 -8.77
CA GLY A 134 -10.92 26.09 -8.47
C GLY A 134 -9.70 26.37 -7.61
N CYS A 135 -9.06 25.34 -7.06
CA CYS A 135 -7.84 25.49 -6.29
C CYS A 135 -6.63 25.46 -7.24
N SER A 136 -5.88 26.55 -7.26
CA SER A 136 -4.63 26.71 -7.98
C SER A 136 -3.53 27.03 -6.97
N ILE A 137 -2.27 26.78 -7.34
CA ILE A 137 -1.07 27.28 -6.64
C ILE A 137 -1.03 28.83 -6.65
N ASP A 138 -1.99 29.49 -7.32
CA ASP A 138 -2.17 30.94 -7.36
C ASP A 138 -2.31 31.53 -5.93
N PRO A 139 -1.40 32.44 -5.51
CA PRO A 139 -1.46 33.12 -4.22
C PRO A 139 -2.74 33.99 -4.01
N VAL A 140 -3.58 34.14 -5.03
CA VAL A 140 -4.85 34.90 -4.97
C VAL A 140 -6.04 34.05 -4.47
N GLU A 141 -6.05 32.72 -4.65
CA GLU A 141 -7.01 31.78 -4.00
C GLU A 141 -6.28 30.52 -3.45
N PRO A 142 -5.52 30.66 -2.34
CA PRO A 142 -4.60 29.65 -1.85
C PRO A 142 -5.31 28.56 -1.03
N CYS A 143 -6.04 27.68 -1.70
CA CYS A 143 -6.73 26.56 -1.03
C CYS A 143 -5.87 25.30 -0.90
N THR A 144 -4.74 25.17 -1.59
CA THR A 144 -3.99 23.91 -1.59
C THR A 144 -3.12 23.80 -0.34
N GLY A 145 -3.66 23.18 0.71
CA GLY A 145 -2.92 22.64 1.85
C GLY A 145 -2.38 23.63 2.88
N LEU A 146 -2.84 24.90 2.90
CA LEU A 146 -2.40 25.85 3.93
C LEU A 146 -2.73 25.39 5.35
N GLU A 147 -3.91 24.81 5.58
CA GLU A 147 -4.26 24.25 6.89
C GLU A 147 -3.34 23.07 7.23
N PHE A 148 -3.14 22.13 6.29
CA PHE A 148 -2.16 21.06 6.45
C PHE A 148 -0.80 21.60 6.86
N LEU A 149 -0.26 22.62 6.17
CA LEU A 149 1.05 23.19 6.49
C LEU A 149 1.12 23.84 7.89
N LYS A 150 0.02 24.30 8.48
CA LYS A 150 0.04 24.80 9.87
C LYS A 150 0.33 23.69 10.88
N TYR A 151 -0.12 22.47 10.60
CA TYR A 151 -0.01 21.34 11.52
C TYR A 151 1.10 20.38 11.09
N PHE A 152 1.26 20.08 9.82
CA PHE A 152 2.14 19.03 9.32
C PHE A 152 3.15 19.53 8.29
N SER A 153 3.51 20.82 8.29
CA SER A 153 4.61 21.30 7.44
C SER A 153 5.90 20.50 7.69
N PRO A 154 6.58 20.02 6.63
CA PRO A 154 7.82 19.27 6.77
C PRO A 154 8.99 20.14 7.27
N THR A 155 8.86 21.47 7.22
CA THR A 155 9.90 22.40 7.73
C THR A 155 10.21 22.23 9.21
N ARG A 156 9.29 21.61 9.98
CA ARG A 156 9.50 21.27 11.39
C ARG A 156 10.66 20.29 11.61
N TRP A 157 11.06 19.56 10.58
CA TRP A 157 12.18 18.61 10.62
C TRP A 157 13.47 19.18 10.04
N SER A 158 13.55 20.49 9.80
CA SER A 158 14.72 21.12 9.17
C SER A 158 16.04 20.96 9.92
N ASP A 159 16.00 20.60 11.20
CA ASP A 159 17.15 20.28 12.04
C ASP A 159 17.42 18.76 12.19
N LYS A 160 16.58 17.91 11.60
CA LYS A 160 16.70 16.45 11.66
C LYS A 160 17.55 15.93 10.50
N GLU A 161 18.52 15.06 10.80
CA GLU A 161 19.45 14.52 9.79
C GLU A 161 18.74 13.66 8.74
N TRP A 162 17.66 12.99 9.13
CA TRP A 162 16.85 12.15 8.24
C TRP A 162 15.91 12.94 7.32
N PHE A 163 15.82 14.26 7.47
CA PHE A 163 14.99 15.10 6.61
C PHE A 163 15.77 15.58 5.40
N GLY A 164 15.42 15.07 4.21
CA GLY A 164 16.11 15.41 2.98
C GLY A 164 15.65 16.73 2.35
N GLY A 165 14.37 17.08 2.50
CA GLY A 165 13.82 18.33 1.99
C GLY A 165 12.36 18.24 1.59
N HIS A 166 11.86 19.32 1.00
CA HIS A 166 10.47 19.45 0.57
C HIS A 166 10.36 20.19 -0.76
N SER A 167 9.24 19.99 -1.47
CA SER A 167 8.93 20.70 -2.71
C SER A 167 8.70 22.19 -2.46
N PRO A 168 8.68 23.05 -3.50
CA PRO A 168 8.43 24.49 -3.31
C PRO A 168 7.12 24.81 -2.56
N THR A 169 6.09 23.95 -2.67
CA THR A 169 4.83 24.10 -1.94
C THR A 169 4.88 23.57 -0.51
N ALA A 170 5.90 22.75 -0.19
CA ALA A 170 6.05 21.97 1.03
C ALA A 170 4.94 20.91 1.26
N LEU A 171 4.14 20.60 0.23
CA LEU A 171 3.13 19.54 0.27
C LEU A 171 3.68 18.17 -0.15
N SER A 172 4.86 18.14 -0.78
CA SER A 172 5.65 16.93 -0.96
C SER A 172 6.96 17.05 -0.18
N SER A 173 7.47 15.92 0.32
CA SER A 173 8.73 15.88 1.07
C SER A 173 9.43 14.55 0.90
N TYR A 174 10.71 14.50 1.25
CA TYR A 174 11.41 13.22 1.33
C TYR A 174 12.26 13.13 2.60
N GLN A 175 12.33 11.91 3.09
CA GLN A 175 13.17 11.51 4.21
C GLN A 175 14.20 10.52 3.68
N ILE A 176 15.38 10.55 4.28
CA ILE A 176 16.52 9.75 3.86
C ILE A 176 17.17 9.13 5.10
N PHE A 177 17.57 7.88 4.98
CA PHE A 177 18.46 7.25 5.94
C PHE A 177 19.42 6.30 5.24
N GLU A 178 20.48 5.91 5.94
CA GLU A 178 21.45 4.93 5.46
C GLU A 178 21.41 3.69 6.35
N TYR A 179 21.39 2.52 5.74
CA TYR A 179 21.52 1.24 6.43
C TYR A 179 22.47 0.34 5.64
N ALA A 180 23.43 -0.30 6.32
CA ALA A 180 24.44 -1.16 5.70
C ALA A 180 25.16 -0.55 4.47
N GLY A 181 25.34 0.78 4.43
CA GLY A 181 25.96 1.50 3.31
C GLY A 181 25.04 1.74 2.10
N MET A 182 23.76 1.41 2.21
CA MET A 182 22.72 1.69 1.22
C MET A 182 21.86 2.87 1.68
N GLN A 183 21.59 3.80 0.76
CA GLN A 183 20.70 4.92 1.01
C GLN A 183 19.26 4.53 0.68
N PHE A 184 18.34 4.80 1.60
CA PHE A 184 16.91 4.67 1.41
C PHE A 184 16.27 6.04 1.40
N ILE A 185 15.42 6.29 0.40
CA ILE A 185 14.61 7.51 0.31
C ILE A 185 13.14 7.12 0.37
N PHE A 186 12.42 7.77 1.29
CA PHE A 186 10.96 7.74 1.34
C PHE A 186 10.43 9.06 0.83
N LEU A 187 9.96 9.07 -0.42
CA LEU A 187 9.43 10.23 -1.12
C LEU A 187 7.92 10.29 -0.98
N HIS A 188 7.41 11.35 -0.35
CA HIS A 188 5.98 11.56 -0.12
C HIS A 188 5.48 12.62 -1.10
N LEU A 189 4.75 12.19 -2.12
CA LEU A 189 4.12 13.06 -3.12
C LEU A 189 2.71 13.39 -2.68
N MET A 190 2.35 14.69 -2.70
CA MET A 190 0.96 15.09 -2.47
C MET A 190 0.00 14.36 -3.43
N VAL A 191 -1.25 14.17 -3.00
CA VAL A 191 -2.34 13.63 -3.83
C VAL A 191 -2.32 14.28 -5.22
N ASP A 192 -2.58 13.49 -6.26
CA ASP A 192 -2.60 13.89 -7.67
C ASP A 192 -1.38 14.71 -8.16
N ALA A 193 -0.18 14.59 -7.58
CA ALA A 193 1.01 15.45 -7.82
C ALA A 193 1.12 16.13 -9.21
N GLY A 194 1.10 17.47 -9.23
CA GLY A 194 1.20 18.28 -10.44
C GLY A 194 2.61 18.33 -11.04
N PRO A 195 2.79 18.88 -12.26
CA PRO A 195 4.06 18.92 -12.97
C PRO A 195 5.23 19.49 -12.14
N ASP A 196 5.03 20.59 -11.42
CA ASP A 196 6.09 21.22 -10.62
C ASP A 196 6.54 20.33 -9.44
N GLU A 197 5.61 19.59 -8.83
CA GLU A 197 5.92 18.61 -7.78
C GLU A 197 6.69 17.41 -8.34
N ILE A 198 6.32 16.96 -9.54
CA ILE A 198 7.02 15.87 -10.25
C ILE A 198 8.42 16.31 -10.72
N GLU A 199 8.58 17.51 -11.27
CA GLU A 199 9.89 18.05 -11.67
C GLU A 199 10.81 18.20 -10.45
N TRP A 200 10.26 18.63 -9.31
CA TRP A 200 11.01 18.63 -8.06
C TRP A 200 11.43 17.22 -7.64
N ALA A 201 10.51 16.25 -7.67
CA ALA A 201 10.80 14.85 -7.34
C ALA A 201 11.87 14.25 -8.26
N ASP A 202 11.80 14.51 -9.57
CA ASP A 202 12.84 14.15 -10.55
C ASP A 202 14.20 14.68 -10.09
N SER A 203 14.29 15.96 -9.70
CA SER A 203 15.55 16.56 -9.25
C SER A 203 16.10 15.95 -7.97
N VAL A 204 15.24 15.42 -7.09
CA VAL A 204 15.66 14.67 -5.90
C VAL A 204 16.31 13.37 -6.36
N LEU A 205 15.67 12.59 -7.22
CA LEU A 205 16.19 11.31 -7.67
C LEU A 205 17.48 11.47 -8.51
N ASP A 206 17.59 12.53 -9.31
CA ASP A 206 18.83 12.90 -10.01
C ASP A 206 20.01 13.17 -9.05
N SER A 207 19.70 13.64 -7.83
CA SER A 207 20.70 13.93 -6.80
C SER A 207 21.15 12.69 -6.02
N TYR A 208 20.37 11.59 -6.10
CA TYR A 208 20.59 10.35 -5.35
C TYR A 208 20.50 9.11 -6.27
N PRO A 209 21.36 9.00 -7.30
CA PRO A 209 21.29 7.94 -8.32
C PRO A 209 21.41 6.50 -7.77
N ASP A 210 22.00 6.33 -6.58
CA ASP A 210 22.25 5.02 -5.96
C ASP A 210 21.28 4.69 -4.82
N ALA A 211 20.29 5.56 -4.56
CA ALA A 211 19.33 5.35 -3.48
C ALA A 211 18.19 4.41 -3.89
N ALA A 212 17.77 3.54 -2.97
CA ALA A 212 16.53 2.79 -3.09
C ALA A 212 15.35 3.68 -2.68
N VAL A 213 14.41 3.93 -3.60
CA VAL A 213 13.32 4.88 -3.40
C VAL A 213 11.98 4.16 -3.23
N ALA A 214 11.32 4.41 -2.10
CA ALA A 214 9.91 4.14 -1.90
C ALA A 214 9.13 5.43 -2.06
N VAL A 215 8.05 5.39 -2.85
CA VAL A 215 7.14 6.53 -3.03
C VAL A 215 5.87 6.28 -2.25
N SER A 216 5.42 7.25 -1.47
CA SER A 216 4.07 7.30 -0.92
C SER A 216 3.30 8.42 -1.61
N THR A 217 2.14 8.11 -2.14
CA THR A 217 1.16 9.09 -2.62
C THR A 217 -0.22 8.66 -2.11
N HIS A 218 -1.28 9.40 -2.42
CA HIS A 218 -2.58 9.14 -1.82
C HIS A 218 -3.52 8.42 -2.79
N ARG A 219 -4.13 9.15 -3.73
CA ARG A 219 -4.98 8.56 -4.77
C ARG A 219 -4.13 7.98 -5.91
N TYR A 220 -4.01 6.66 -5.94
CA TYR A 220 -3.15 5.99 -6.93
C TYR A 220 -3.75 4.71 -7.49
N LEU A 221 -3.77 3.63 -6.71
CA LEU A 221 -4.43 2.39 -7.06
C LEU A 221 -5.89 2.44 -6.64
N PHE A 222 -6.73 1.68 -7.34
CA PHE A 222 -8.11 1.42 -6.94
C PHE A 222 -8.41 -0.07 -7.11
N ASP A 223 -9.26 -0.62 -6.26
CA ASP A 223 -9.60 -2.04 -6.31
C ASP A 223 -11.07 -2.30 -6.68
N PHE A 224 -11.36 -2.37 -7.98
CA PHE A 224 -12.59 -2.99 -8.48
C PHE A 224 -12.27 -4.31 -9.20
N ARG A 225 -12.11 -5.39 -8.43
CA ARG A 225 -11.88 -6.77 -8.95
C ARG A 225 -13.00 -7.39 -9.79
N MET A 226 -13.98 -6.58 -10.19
CA MET A 226 -14.97 -6.88 -11.23
C MET A 226 -14.33 -7.28 -12.57
N ASP A 227 -13.21 -6.66 -12.94
CA ASP A 227 -12.58 -6.75 -14.28
C ASP A 227 -12.11 -8.15 -14.72
N ARG A 228 -11.77 -9.04 -13.78
CA ARG A 228 -11.14 -10.32 -14.09
C ARG A 228 -12.12 -11.33 -14.67
N LYS A 229 -13.41 -11.13 -14.38
CA LYS A 229 -14.53 -11.96 -14.84
C LYS A 229 -15.58 -11.18 -15.62
N MET A 230 -15.69 -9.87 -15.42
CA MET A 230 -16.57 -9.02 -16.22
C MET A 230 -15.82 -8.63 -17.48
N GLY A 231 -16.32 -9.08 -18.62
CA GLY A 231 -15.72 -8.81 -19.92
C GLY A 231 -15.62 -7.31 -20.24
N TYR A 232 -15.33 -7.03 -21.50
CA TYR A 232 -15.21 -5.66 -22.02
C TYR A 232 -16.33 -4.74 -21.50
N PRO A 233 -16.02 -3.50 -21.08
CA PRO A 233 -14.76 -2.77 -21.20
C PRO A 233 -13.94 -2.72 -19.91
N PHE A 234 -14.40 -3.29 -18.79
CA PHE A 234 -13.61 -3.32 -17.55
C PHE A 234 -12.27 -4.05 -17.74
N SER A 235 -12.26 -5.06 -18.61
CA SER A 235 -11.05 -5.77 -19.03
C SER A 235 -10.10 -4.95 -19.94
N LEU A 236 -10.44 -3.71 -20.33
CA LEU A 236 -9.55 -2.84 -21.12
C LEU A 236 -8.66 -1.93 -20.28
N LEU A 237 -8.93 -1.82 -18.98
CA LEU A 237 -8.05 -1.09 -18.06
C LEU A 237 -6.77 -1.92 -17.91
N ASN A 238 -5.68 -1.46 -18.52
CA ASN A 238 -4.41 -2.19 -18.53
C ASN A 238 -3.72 -2.22 -17.15
N SER A 239 -4.09 -1.30 -16.26
CA SER A 239 -3.56 -1.16 -14.89
C SER A 239 -4.70 -0.80 -13.93
N ARG A 240 -4.52 -1.10 -12.64
CA ARG A 240 -5.45 -0.68 -11.57
C ARG A 240 -5.16 0.71 -11.03
N ARG A 241 -4.44 1.54 -11.80
CA ARG A 241 -4.19 2.93 -11.46
C ARG A 241 -5.33 3.80 -11.91
N VAL A 242 -5.71 4.78 -11.10
CA VAL A 242 -6.72 5.78 -11.47
C VAL A 242 -6.23 6.56 -12.68
N ASP A 243 -6.80 6.26 -13.85
CA ASP A 243 -6.54 6.99 -15.08
C ASP A 243 -7.57 8.13 -15.28
N TRP A 244 -7.45 8.82 -16.42
CA TRP A 244 -8.37 9.90 -16.78
C TRP A 244 -9.83 9.44 -16.94
N MET A 245 -10.03 8.19 -17.39
CA MET A 245 -11.37 7.65 -17.59
C MET A 245 -12.01 7.34 -16.25
N ILE A 246 -11.29 6.65 -15.36
CA ILE A 246 -11.76 6.28 -14.02
C ILE A 246 -12.03 7.52 -13.17
N SER A 247 -11.12 8.50 -13.18
CA SER A 247 -11.37 9.77 -12.50
C SER A 247 -12.58 10.53 -13.06
N THR A 248 -12.86 10.46 -14.36
CA THR A 248 -14.06 11.09 -14.93
C THR A 248 -15.35 10.41 -14.43
N LEU A 249 -15.31 9.10 -14.19
CA LEU A 249 -16.47 8.32 -13.78
C LEU A 249 -16.71 8.36 -12.27
N ILE A 250 -15.66 8.32 -11.47
CA ILE A 250 -15.74 8.20 -10.02
C ILE A 250 -15.57 9.57 -9.37
N GLN A 251 -14.42 10.21 -9.64
CA GLN A 251 -14.06 11.45 -8.95
C GLN A 251 -12.98 12.24 -9.71
N PRO A 252 -13.24 13.51 -10.06
CA PRO A 252 -12.29 14.33 -10.80
C PRO A 252 -11.02 14.61 -9.98
N LEU A 253 -10.03 15.23 -10.64
CA LEU A 253 -8.82 15.73 -9.99
C LEU A 253 -9.14 16.71 -8.87
N TYR A 254 -8.40 16.62 -7.77
CA TYR A 254 -8.52 17.52 -6.62
C TYR A 254 -7.81 18.85 -6.83
N TYR A 255 -7.14 19.07 -7.95
CA TYR A 255 -6.69 20.40 -8.35
C TYR A 255 -6.42 20.41 -9.85
N ASN A 256 -6.46 21.62 -10.41
CA ASN A 256 -6.51 21.79 -11.86
C ASN A 256 -5.23 21.32 -12.58
N GLU A 257 -4.09 21.36 -11.90
CA GLU A 257 -2.78 20.97 -12.44
C GLU A 257 -2.39 19.56 -12.03
N GLY A 258 -3.28 18.81 -11.37
CA GLY A 258 -2.99 17.46 -10.91
C GLY A 258 -2.82 16.48 -12.06
N GLN A 259 -2.10 15.40 -11.78
CA GLN A 259 -1.91 14.29 -12.69
C GLN A 259 -2.64 13.06 -12.18
N HIS A 260 -3.23 12.32 -13.13
CA HIS A 260 -3.77 11.00 -12.85
C HIS A 260 -2.64 10.02 -12.50
N ALA A 261 -2.96 8.98 -11.73
CA ALA A 261 -2.00 7.98 -11.26
C ALA A 261 -1.25 7.28 -12.40
N GLU A 262 -1.93 6.98 -13.51
CA GLU A 262 -1.29 6.40 -14.69
C GLU A 262 -0.27 7.37 -15.33
N ASN A 263 -0.54 8.69 -15.33
CA ASN A 263 0.41 9.67 -15.84
C ASN A 263 1.65 9.79 -14.93
N ILE A 264 1.44 9.80 -13.60
CA ILE A 264 2.54 9.78 -12.63
C ILE A 264 3.39 8.52 -12.83
N PHE A 265 2.75 7.36 -13.03
CA PHE A 265 3.50 6.14 -13.31
C PHE A 265 4.32 6.25 -14.60
N GLN A 266 3.69 6.65 -15.71
CA GLN A 266 4.32 6.69 -17.02
C GLN A 266 5.45 7.72 -17.12
N ASN A 267 5.27 8.89 -16.51
CA ASN A 267 6.19 10.02 -16.67
C ASN A 267 7.25 10.10 -15.57
N PHE A 268 6.99 9.54 -14.40
CA PHE A 268 7.89 9.59 -13.25
C PHE A 268 8.31 8.19 -12.80
N ILE A 269 7.39 7.42 -12.20
CA ILE A 269 7.73 6.16 -11.51
C ILE A 269 8.50 5.20 -12.42
N MET A 270 7.99 4.93 -13.61
CA MET A 270 8.59 3.96 -14.52
C MET A 270 9.84 4.48 -15.23
N GLN A 271 10.13 5.79 -15.15
CA GLN A 271 11.29 6.42 -15.75
C GLN A 271 12.52 6.38 -14.84
N HIS A 272 12.36 6.01 -13.57
CA HIS A 272 13.44 5.96 -12.58
C HIS A 272 13.75 4.52 -12.16
N PRO A 273 15.00 4.04 -12.32
CA PRO A 273 15.37 2.71 -11.89
C PRO A 273 15.40 2.59 -10.38
N GLN A 274 15.54 3.69 -9.64
CA GLN A 274 15.62 3.75 -8.18
C GLN A 274 14.32 3.39 -7.46
N ILE A 275 13.18 3.55 -8.13
CA ILE A 275 11.87 3.38 -7.49
C ILE A 275 11.49 1.91 -7.49
N TYR A 276 11.56 1.28 -6.31
CA TYR A 276 11.19 -0.11 -6.13
C TYR A 276 9.75 -0.29 -5.64
N MET A 277 9.17 0.74 -5.02
CA MET A 277 7.85 0.63 -4.38
C MET A 277 7.04 1.92 -4.48
N VAL A 278 5.73 1.77 -4.64
CA VAL A 278 4.72 2.83 -4.49
C VAL A 278 3.65 2.39 -3.50
N GLN A 279 3.33 3.23 -2.52
CA GLN A 279 2.29 3.02 -1.52
C GLN A 279 1.20 4.08 -1.65
N SER A 280 -0.05 3.67 -1.42
CA SER A 280 -1.23 4.51 -1.57
C SER A 280 -2.38 4.15 -0.66
N GLY A 281 -3.24 5.12 -0.42
CA GLY A 281 -4.48 5.03 0.36
C GLY A 281 -5.69 5.40 -0.49
N HIS A 282 -6.62 6.19 0.06
CA HIS A 282 -7.77 6.82 -0.62
C HIS A 282 -8.96 5.91 -0.96
N PHE A 283 -8.71 4.67 -1.38
CA PHE A 283 -9.75 3.71 -1.74
C PHE A 283 -9.75 2.54 -0.78
N ASP A 284 -10.85 2.39 -0.03
CA ASP A 284 -11.17 1.28 0.88
C ASP A 284 -10.82 -0.11 0.33
N ALA A 285 -9.59 -0.55 0.53
CA ALA A 285 -9.10 -1.84 0.05
C ALA A 285 -7.69 -2.13 0.58
N GLU A 286 -7.32 -3.40 0.49
CA GLU A 286 -5.92 -3.79 0.37
C GLU A 286 -5.73 -4.40 -1.01
N TYR A 287 -4.78 -3.87 -1.78
CA TYR A 287 -4.47 -4.38 -3.11
C TYR A 287 -2.97 -4.28 -3.38
N TYR A 288 -2.45 -5.24 -4.14
CA TYR A 288 -1.05 -5.29 -4.50
C TYR A 288 -0.89 -5.72 -5.96
N GLN A 289 -0.07 -4.99 -6.70
CA GLN A 289 0.35 -5.36 -8.04
C GLN A 289 1.84 -5.14 -8.23
N VAL A 290 2.38 -5.79 -9.26
CA VAL A 290 3.77 -5.59 -9.70
C VAL A 290 3.76 -5.09 -11.14
N SER A 291 4.33 -3.91 -11.34
CA SER A 291 4.61 -3.37 -12.66
C SER A 291 6.10 -3.45 -12.99
N LYS A 292 6.47 -3.02 -14.20
CA LYS A 292 7.87 -2.92 -14.62
C LYS A 292 8.19 -1.48 -15.03
N ASN A 293 9.35 -1.00 -14.60
CA ASN A 293 9.91 0.24 -15.12
C ASN A 293 10.52 0.03 -16.53
N ILE A 294 10.97 1.11 -17.18
CA ILE A 294 11.55 1.02 -18.53
C ILE A 294 12.88 0.25 -18.58
N PHE A 295 13.52 0.05 -17.43
CA PHE A 295 14.77 -0.71 -17.27
C PHE A 295 14.52 -2.21 -17.08
N GLY A 296 13.26 -2.61 -16.88
CA GLY A 296 12.84 -3.99 -16.71
C GLY A 296 12.77 -4.47 -15.27
N TYR A 297 13.06 -3.60 -14.30
CA TYR A 297 13.01 -3.90 -12.87
C TYR A 297 11.57 -3.80 -12.33
N PRO A 298 11.20 -4.63 -11.34
CA PRO A 298 9.86 -4.62 -10.78
C PRO A 298 9.61 -3.36 -9.94
N VAL A 299 8.40 -2.83 -10.05
CA VAL A 299 7.88 -1.77 -9.17
C VAL A 299 6.70 -2.36 -8.40
N HIS A 300 6.84 -2.45 -7.09
CA HIS A 300 5.86 -3.02 -6.16
C HIS A 300 4.85 -1.94 -5.76
N GLU A 301 3.58 -2.07 -6.15
CA GLU A 301 2.59 -1.03 -5.93
C GLU A 301 1.49 -1.54 -4.99
N MET A 302 1.22 -0.78 -3.93
CA MET A 302 0.33 -1.19 -2.84
C MET A 302 -0.73 -0.14 -2.55
N LEU A 303 -1.96 -0.61 -2.39
CA LEU A 303 -3.09 0.13 -1.84
C LEU A 303 -3.40 -0.42 -0.45
N VAL A 304 -3.55 0.49 0.50
CA VAL A 304 -3.94 0.18 1.88
C VAL A 304 -4.82 1.31 2.39
N ASP A 305 -6.09 1.01 2.56
CA ASP A 305 -7.04 1.91 3.20
C ASP A 305 -8.08 1.07 3.96
N PHE A 306 -8.23 1.38 5.25
CA PHE A 306 -9.12 0.69 6.16
C PHE A 306 -10.25 1.59 6.67
N GLN A 307 -10.36 2.84 6.22
CA GLN A 307 -11.29 3.82 6.79
C GLN A 307 -12.75 3.35 6.72
N GLY A 308 -13.11 2.57 5.70
CA GLY A 308 -14.44 2.00 5.51
C GLY A 308 -14.67 0.70 6.27
N LEU A 309 -13.62 0.01 6.74
CA LEU A 309 -13.75 -1.30 7.39
C LEU A 309 -14.44 -1.15 8.75
N PRO A 310 -15.63 -1.73 8.95
CA PRO A 310 -16.32 -1.62 10.23
C PRO A 310 -15.73 -2.57 11.29
N PRO A 311 -15.89 -2.25 12.59
CA PRO A 311 -16.35 -0.98 13.14
C PRO A 311 -15.22 0.06 13.25
N ASN A 312 -15.55 1.23 13.79
CA ASN A 312 -14.61 2.25 14.26
C ASN A 312 -13.66 2.86 13.21
N GLY A 313 -14.03 2.80 11.93
CA GLY A 313 -13.23 3.39 10.84
C GLY A 313 -11.95 2.62 10.52
N GLY A 314 -11.96 1.30 10.71
CA GLY A 314 -10.82 0.43 10.39
C GLY A 314 -10.10 -0.19 11.57
N ASN A 315 -10.52 0.09 12.82
CA ASN A 315 -9.93 -0.46 14.05
C ASN A 315 -8.39 -0.34 14.16
N GLY A 316 -7.79 0.69 13.56
CA GLY A 316 -6.37 0.98 13.73
C GLY A 316 -5.42 0.04 12.98
N TYR A 317 -5.84 -0.61 11.88
CA TYR A 317 -4.90 -1.38 11.07
C TYR A 317 -3.79 -0.50 10.46
N LEU A 318 -2.56 -1.00 10.50
CA LEU A 318 -1.36 -0.47 9.85
C LEU A 318 -0.61 -1.61 9.13
N ARG A 319 0.32 -1.28 8.24
CA ARG A 319 1.23 -2.28 7.68
C ARG A 319 2.60 -2.23 8.31
N ILE A 320 3.13 -3.41 8.61
CA ILE A 320 4.47 -3.64 9.09
C ILE A 320 5.25 -4.26 7.93
N MET A 321 6.29 -3.56 7.46
CA MET A 321 7.17 -4.00 6.37
C MET A 321 8.55 -4.28 6.95
N ARG A 322 8.91 -5.56 7.05
CA ARG A 322 10.21 -6.00 7.57
C ARG A 322 11.16 -6.32 6.43
N TYR A 323 12.34 -5.73 6.45
CA TYR A 323 13.35 -5.82 5.40
C TYR A 323 14.41 -6.84 5.81
N ASP A 324 14.74 -7.75 4.90
CA ASP A 324 15.83 -8.72 5.02
C ASP A 324 16.72 -8.54 3.79
N LEU A 325 17.74 -7.70 3.94
CA LEU A 325 18.65 -7.32 2.86
C LEU A 325 19.57 -8.48 2.46
N ASP A 326 19.95 -9.32 3.43
CA ASP A 326 20.78 -10.50 3.19
C ASP A 326 20.07 -11.53 2.31
N LYS A 327 18.76 -11.72 2.48
CA LYS A 327 17.94 -12.59 1.62
C LYS A 327 17.34 -11.86 0.42
N GLY A 328 17.46 -10.54 0.34
CA GLY A 328 16.85 -9.71 -0.70
C GLY A 328 15.34 -9.85 -0.69
N ARG A 329 14.70 -9.57 0.45
CA ARG A 329 13.26 -9.77 0.66
C ARG A 329 12.65 -8.71 1.57
N ILE A 330 11.38 -8.38 1.30
CA ILE A 330 10.54 -7.61 2.20
C ILE A 330 9.32 -8.45 2.54
N ASP A 331 9.04 -8.59 3.84
CA ASP A 331 7.84 -9.25 4.36
C ASP A 331 6.87 -8.20 4.91
N ILE A 332 5.60 -8.37 4.56
CA ILE A 332 4.53 -7.43 4.85
C ILE A 332 3.43 -8.14 5.62
N ARG A 333 3.00 -7.52 6.73
CA ARG A 333 1.79 -7.91 7.45
C ARG A 333 0.93 -6.70 7.83
N THR A 334 -0.38 -6.88 7.80
CA THR A 334 -1.39 -5.93 8.28
C THR A 334 -1.72 -6.29 9.73
N TYR A 335 -1.59 -5.32 10.64
CA TYR A 335 -1.76 -5.51 12.08
C TYR A 335 -2.54 -4.35 12.68
N SER A 336 -3.46 -4.65 13.61
CA SER A 336 -4.18 -3.65 14.39
C SER A 336 -3.64 -3.64 15.83
N PRO A 337 -2.97 -2.54 16.26
CA PRO A 337 -2.59 -2.35 17.65
C PRO A 337 -3.78 -2.31 18.61
N THR A 338 -4.88 -1.68 18.22
CA THR A 338 -6.09 -1.57 19.04
C THR A 338 -6.75 -2.94 19.31
N LEU A 339 -6.69 -3.85 18.33
CA LEU A 339 -7.27 -5.19 18.47
C LEU A 339 -6.27 -6.25 18.92
N ASP A 340 -4.97 -5.94 18.91
CA ASP A 340 -3.88 -6.93 19.03
C ASP A 340 -4.10 -8.11 18.07
N HIS A 341 -4.31 -7.79 16.79
CA HIS A 341 -4.70 -8.77 15.77
C HIS A 341 -3.93 -8.57 14.47
N THR A 342 -3.30 -9.64 13.99
CA THR A 342 -2.72 -9.69 12.64
C THR A 342 -3.78 -10.20 11.68
N LEU A 343 -4.07 -9.42 10.66
CA LEU A 343 -5.11 -9.74 9.69
C LEU A 343 -4.65 -10.90 8.80
N GLU A 344 -5.44 -11.96 8.72
CA GLU A 344 -5.13 -13.12 7.87
C GLU A 344 -5.62 -12.89 6.43
N ASN A 345 -4.95 -13.51 5.46
CA ASN A 345 -5.41 -13.43 4.08
C ASN A 345 -6.82 -14.02 3.94
N GLY A 346 -7.76 -13.20 3.47
CA GLY A 346 -9.17 -13.56 3.30
C GLY A 346 -10.06 -13.20 4.46
N GLU A 347 -9.47 -12.78 5.57
CA GLU A 347 -10.23 -12.10 6.59
C GLU A 347 -10.85 -10.81 6.02
N ASN A 348 -12.08 -10.50 6.45
CA ASN A 348 -12.87 -9.38 5.96
C ASN A 348 -13.21 -9.45 4.45
N CYS A 349 -13.17 -10.62 3.81
CA CYS A 349 -13.65 -10.77 2.42
C CYS A 349 -15.10 -10.29 2.24
N ASP A 350 -15.96 -10.51 3.25
CA ASP A 350 -17.35 -10.03 3.24
C ASP A 350 -17.43 -8.50 3.12
N PHE A 351 -16.52 -7.77 3.77
CA PHE A 351 -16.46 -6.31 3.65
C PHE A 351 -16.13 -5.87 2.21
N SER A 352 -15.21 -6.56 1.53
CA SER A 352 -14.93 -6.31 0.11
C SER A 352 -16.16 -6.57 -0.77
N MET A 353 -16.99 -7.57 -0.43
CA MET A 353 -18.26 -7.81 -1.13
C MET A 353 -19.29 -6.70 -0.87
N GLU A 354 -19.36 -6.17 0.35
CA GLU A 354 -20.24 -5.04 0.69
C GLU A 354 -19.85 -3.79 -0.08
N LEU A 355 -18.56 -3.42 -0.06
CA LEU A 355 -18.05 -2.28 -0.84
C LEU A 355 -18.34 -2.44 -2.34
N LEU A 356 -18.18 -3.65 -2.87
CA LEU A 356 -18.47 -3.93 -4.27
C LEU A 356 -19.94 -3.63 -4.61
N LYS A 357 -20.87 -4.06 -3.76
CA LYS A 357 -22.31 -3.83 -3.94
C LYS A 357 -22.64 -2.35 -3.86
N GLU A 358 -22.11 -1.65 -2.86
CA GLU A 358 -22.34 -0.22 -2.70
C GLU A 358 -21.84 0.57 -3.90
N HIS A 359 -20.62 0.29 -4.37
CA HIS A 359 -20.06 0.91 -5.56
C HIS A 359 -20.87 0.57 -6.82
N PHE A 360 -21.27 -0.69 -6.99
CA PHE A 360 -22.10 -1.10 -8.11
C PHE A 360 -23.41 -0.31 -8.15
N GLU A 361 -24.11 -0.19 -7.02
CA GLU A 361 -25.38 0.55 -6.94
C GLU A 361 -25.20 2.06 -7.15
N GLN A 362 -24.16 2.66 -6.57
CA GLN A 362 -23.87 4.08 -6.74
C GLN A 362 -23.52 4.43 -8.20
N ASN A 363 -22.85 3.52 -8.91
CA ASN A 363 -22.36 3.76 -10.26
C ASN A 363 -23.18 3.05 -11.33
N ARG A 364 -24.35 2.50 -10.98
CA ARG A 364 -25.14 1.65 -11.86
C ARG A 364 -25.40 2.26 -13.23
N GLU A 365 -25.84 3.52 -13.28
CA GLU A 365 -26.12 4.23 -14.54
C GLU A 365 -24.88 4.34 -15.43
N ILE A 366 -23.70 4.52 -14.84
CA ILE A 366 -22.43 4.57 -15.57
C ILE A 366 -22.06 3.18 -16.08
N ILE A 367 -22.22 2.16 -15.23
CA ILE A 367 -21.92 0.76 -15.56
C ILE A 367 -22.79 0.30 -16.73
N GLU A 368 -24.07 0.68 -16.79
CA GLU A 368 -24.98 0.39 -17.93
C GLU A 368 -24.48 0.97 -19.27
N LEU A 369 -23.74 2.08 -19.25
CA LEU A 369 -23.21 2.69 -20.47
C LEU A 369 -22.00 1.94 -21.02
N ILE A 370 -21.26 1.25 -20.15
CA ILE A 370 -19.98 0.67 -20.50
C ILE A 370 -20.06 -0.85 -20.58
N ALA A 371 -20.80 -1.55 -19.71
CA ALA A 371 -20.85 -3.01 -19.62
C ALA A 371 -22.26 -3.60 -19.75
N ASN A 372 -22.33 -4.94 -19.89
CA ASN A 372 -23.60 -5.67 -19.82
C ASN A 372 -24.07 -5.78 -18.37
N ILE A 373 -24.98 -4.89 -17.95
CA ILE A 373 -25.43 -4.84 -16.55
C ILE A 373 -26.07 -6.14 -16.06
N GLU A 374 -26.80 -6.87 -16.91
CA GLU A 374 -27.46 -8.12 -16.50
C GLU A 374 -26.42 -9.19 -16.12
N GLU A 375 -25.29 -9.25 -16.83
CA GLU A 375 -24.18 -10.15 -16.50
C GLU A 375 -23.49 -9.74 -15.19
N VAL A 376 -23.34 -8.43 -14.98
CA VAL A 376 -22.75 -7.88 -13.76
C VAL A 376 -23.62 -8.19 -12.53
N GLU A 377 -24.92 -7.92 -12.62
CA GLU A 377 -25.90 -8.22 -11.57
C GLU A 377 -25.94 -9.72 -11.25
N ALA A 378 -25.98 -10.58 -12.28
CA ALA A 378 -25.99 -12.03 -12.10
C ALA A 378 -24.73 -12.55 -11.41
N GLN A 379 -23.56 -11.96 -11.69
CA GLN A 379 -22.30 -12.34 -11.05
C GLN A 379 -22.25 -11.90 -9.58
N ILE A 380 -22.70 -10.68 -9.27
CA ILE A 380 -22.82 -10.20 -7.88
C ILE A 380 -23.82 -11.08 -7.10
N GLU A 381 -24.94 -11.42 -7.73
CA GLU A 381 -25.96 -12.31 -7.14
C GLU A 381 -25.36 -13.69 -6.84
N TYR A 382 -24.63 -14.30 -7.79
CA TYR A 382 -23.93 -15.57 -7.57
C TYR A 382 -22.96 -15.50 -6.39
N TRP A 383 -22.09 -14.49 -6.32
CA TRP A 383 -21.15 -14.34 -5.21
C TRP A 383 -21.81 -14.06 -3.85
N THR A 384 -23.07 -13.63 -3.84
CA THR A 384 -23.81 -13.29 -2.61
C THR A 384 -24.68 -14.43 -2.09
N MET A 385 -25.23 -15.26 -2.99
CA MET A 385 -26.31 -16.18 -2.64
C MET A 385 -25.86 -17.54 -2.11
N ASP A 386 -24.65 -17.98 -2.45
CA ASP A 386 -24.16 -19.29 -2.04
C ASP A 386 -22.71 -19.27 -1.51
N GLU A 387 -22.40 -20.26 -0.67
CA GLU A 387 -21.09 -20.41 -0.02
C GLU A 387 -19.98 -20.68 -1.05
N GLU A 388 -20.32 -21.31 -2.17
CA GLU A 388 -19.39 -21.60 -3.27
C GLU A 388 -18.95 -20.31 -3.99
N GLY A 389 -19.89 -19.42 -4.27
CA GLY A 389 -19.71 -18.13 -4.91
C GLY A 389 -18.96 -17.15 -4.00
N MET A 390 -19.26 -17.12 -2.70
CA MET A 390 -18.44 -16.34 -1.77
C MET A 390 -17.02 -16.90 -1.67
N THR A 391 -16.86 -18.23 -1.60
CA THR A 391 -15.53 -18.85 -1.63
C THR A 391 -14.77 -18.51 -2.91
N GLU A 392 -15.45 -18.52 -4.05
CA GLU A 392 -14.87 -18.14 -5.34
C GLU A 392 -14.50 -16.65 -5.37
N PHE A 393 -15.37 -15.78 -4.87
CA PHE A 393 -15.10 -14.35 -4.77
C PHE A 393 -13.84 -14.12 -3.93
N CYS A 394 -13.79 -14.68 -2.72
CA CYS A 394 -12.62 -14.58 -1.85
C CYS A 394 -11.38 -15.16 -2.55
N SER A 395 -11.47 -16.31 -3.21
CA SER A 395 -10.32 -16.86 -3.93
C SER A 395 -9.84 -15.92 -5.06
N ILE A 396 -10.73 -15.24 -5.77
CA ILE A 396 -10.37 -14.23 -6.79
C ILE A 396 -9.69 -13.03 -6.14
N LEU A 397 -10.11 -12.65 -4.93
CA LEU A 397 -9.46 -11.61 -4.16
C LEU A 397 -8.00 -11.95 -3.85
N HIS A 398 -7.69 -13.24 -3.65
CA HIS A 398 -6.35 -13.72 -3.30
C HIS A 398 -5.50 -14.08 -4.54
N ASP A 399 -6.01 -14.92 -5.45
CA ASP A 399 -5.28 -15.41 -6.64
C ASP A 399 -5.10 -14.35 -7.73
N GLY A 400 -5.72 -13.20 -7.56
CA GLY A 400 -5.76 -12.13 -8.53
C GLY A 400 -4.66 -11.07 -8.46
N GLY A 401 -3.67 -11.20 -7.58
CA GLY A 401 -2.94 -10.00 -7.13
C GLY A 401 -3.64 -9.39 -5.92
N GLN A 402 -3.99 -10.25 -4.97
CA GLN A 402 -3.58 -10.08 -3.59
C GLN A 402 -4.18 -8.86 -2.86
N ARG A 403 -5.39 -9.05 -2.34
CA ARG A 403 -5.65 -8.58 -0.97
C ARG A 403 -4.84 -9.50 -0.06
N ASP A 404 -3.58 -9.15 0.11
CA ASP A 404 -2.70 -9.86 1.00
C ASP A 404 -2.45 -8.97 2.20
N SER A 405 -3.21 -9.25 3.24
CA SER A 405 -2.91 -8.77 4.57
C SER A 405 -1.56 -9.33 5.04
N GLN A 406 -1.08 -10.44 4.45
CA GLN A 406 0.23 -11.01 4.69
C GLN A 406 0.88 -11.56 3.40
N PHE A 407 2.05 -11.03 3.02
CA PHE A 407 2.82 -11.50 1.87
C PHE A 407 4.29 -11.09 1.97
N GLY A 408 5.14 -11.65 1.13
CA GLY A 408 6.51 -11.20 0.97
C GLY A 408 6.93 -11.22 -0.49
N PHE A 409 7.84 -10.33 -0.85
CA PHE A 409 8.40 -10.28 -2.19
C PHE A 409 9.92 -10.14 -2.16
N ASN A 410 10.55 -10.74 -3.16
CA ASN A 410 12.00 -10.62 -3.33
C ASN A 410 12.33 -9.28 -3.98
N ILE A 411 13.44 -8.69 -3.55
CA ILE A 411 13.99 -7.45 -4.05
C ILE A 411 15.51 -7.58 -4.14
N ASP A 412 16.07 -7.23 -5.28
CA ASP A 412 17.52 -7.06 -5.43
C ASP A 412 17.80 -5.57 -5.50
N PHE A 413 18.22 -4.96 -4.39
CA PHE A 413 18.47 -3.52 -4.35
C PHE A 413 19.60 -3.07 -5.30
N ALA A 414 20.47 -3.98 -5.75
CA ALA A 414 21.48 -3.66 -6.76
C ALA A 414 20.87 -3.37 -8.14
N ASP A 415 19.67 -3.89 -8.43
CA ASP A 415 18.93 -3.58 -9.65
C ASP A 415 18.46 -2.10 -9.70
N TYR A 416 18.33 -1.45 -8.55
CA TYR A 416 17.75 -0.10 -8.44
C TYR A 416 18.81 1.01 -8.42
N GLN A 417 20.08 0.68 -8.60
CA GLN A 417 21.18 1.64 -8.67
C GLN A 417 21.45 2.07 -10.12
N VAL A 418 21.62 3.37 -10.36
CA VAL A 418 21.99 3.89 -11.69
C VAL A 418 23.46 3.57 -11.98
N ASN A 419 23.71 2.50 -12.75
CA ASN A 419 25.04 2.11 -13.21
C ASN A 419 25.70 3.10 -14.18
#